data_AF-A0AAD4LBF4-F1
#
_entry.id   AF-A0AAD4LBF4-F1
#
_cell.length_a   1.000
_cell.length_b   1.000
_cell.length_c   1.000
_cell.angle_alpha   90.00
_cell.angle_beta   90.00
_cell.angle_gamma   90.00
#
_symmetry.space_group_name_H-M   'P 1'
#
loop_
_entity.id
_entity.type
_entity.pdbx_description
1 polymer ?
#
loop_
_entity_poly.entity_id
_entity_poly.type
_entity_poly.pdbx_seq_one_letter_code
_entity_poly.pdbx_strand_id
1 'polypeptide(L)'
;MRYHWLYVLSFLIATPLADLATPLAPWGDMRVKHTWSAVPADWETLGCPSAGTTIDLYIALNPRHDNALIDALYEVSDPKHPRHVHLTAAPLTPSFTRAAPPFQVAELVRPHPDTLELVTSWLAHHGVRPSSISTTHGGAWLTVSNVLVSQANEMLGASYQLYRHAKVNDTIIRTVNYALPEVLHSHVQAVAPTTYFASTRTLRQTSRRRSVKAAAESGKPVTVLSSRAGEVTPSRLRGLYKTFPYVPTAADRNRLGVFGFQKQSPSETDLTMFMTYFRSDVQPPSLATFTVELVNGGEYDPDTPGMEASIDAQYTSAMAYPTPIIFYITGGLGSWSDSGEPLPGDVYLESLEYLLKKSVIPQTISISYGTYEWNVPREYARALCILFAQLGARGVSVLFPAGDDGVGKNCKDESGIVRFVTEFPASCPYLTTVGGTTDYDPEVAAPLSGGGFSDHFPRPAYQDVAVTAFLERQGTKHAGLYNPEGRGLPDIAAQALKFTTFVRNIGLIVEGTSCSTPTVAGTISLLNDYLITNGSPPLGFLNIRLYDDGFAGLNDITSGSNPGCGTDGFSAVPGWDPVTGLGTPDFEKLQKIVIPEK
;
A
#
# COMPACT_ATOMS: atom_id res chain seq x y z
N MET A 1 99.01 -10.22 -26.62
CA MET A 1 98.38 -10.97 -27.72
C MET A 1 96.88 -10.77 -27.63
N ARG A 2 96.31 -10.19 -28.69
CA ARG A 2 94.90 -9.86 -28.87
C ARG A 2 94.09 -11.12 -29.14
N TYR A 3 92.83 -11.18 -28.70
CA TYR A 3 91.69 -11.57 -29.56
C TYR A 3 90.39 -10.99 -28.97
N HIS A 4 89.70 -10.20 -29.79
CA HIS A 4 88.32 -9.77 -29.61
C HIS A 4 87.45 -10.58 -30.57
N TRP A 5 86.26 -10.97 -30.13
CA TRP A 5 85.18 -11.45 -30.99
C TRP A 5 83.96 -10.54 -30.77
N LEU A 6 83.49 -9.96 -31.87
CA LEU A 6 82.27 -9.16 -31.97
C LEU A 6 81.15 -10.08 -32.48
N TYR A 7 80.03 -10.13 -31.75
CA TYR A 7 78.77 -10.66 -32.24
C TYR A 7 77.82 -9.50 -32.55
N VAL A 8 77.29 -9.48 -33.76
CA VAL A 8 76.23 -8.54 -34.21
C VAL A 8 74.89 -9.25 -34.01
N LEU A 9 74.00 -8.64 -33.23
CA LEU A 9 72.61 -9.03 -33.06
C LEU A 9 71.77 -8.49 -34.22
N SER A 10 71.00 -9.37 -34.87
CA SER A 10 69.92 -8.99 -35.81
C SER A 10 68.58 -9.10 -35.10
N PHE A 11 67.84 -7.98 -35.01
CA PHE A 11 66.47 -7.93 -34.49
C PHE A 11 65.47 -8.43 -35.54
N LEU A 12 64.69 -9.46 -35.19
CA LEU A 12 63.48 -9.88 -35.90
C LEU A 12 62.27 -9.43 -35.06
N ILE A 13 61.47 -8.51 -35.60
CA ILE A 13 60.22 -8.04 -35.00
C ILE A 13 59.13 -9.06 -35.35
N ALA A 14 58.66 -9.80 -34.35
CA ALA A 14 57.42 -10.56 -34.42
C ALA A 14 56.34 -9.80 -33.64
N THR A 15 55.36 -9.23 -34.35
CA THR A 15 54.15 -8.67 -33.75
C THR A 15 53.21 -9.82 -33.37
N PRO A 16 52.76 -9.94 -32.11
CA PRO A 16 51.68 -10.85 -31.78
C PRO A 16 50.36 -10.19 -32.22
N LEU A 17 49.66 -10.84 -33.16
CA LEU A 17 48.22 -10.65 -33.32
C LEU A 17 47.56 -11.26 -32.08
N ALA A 18 47.46 -10.48 -31.01
CA ALA A 18 46.48 -10.73 -29.98
C ALA A 18 45.13 -10.28 -30.54
N ASP A 19 44.33 -11.24 -31.01
CA ASP A 19 42.89 -11.05 -31.12
C ASP A 19 42.39 -10.71 -29.71
N LEU A 20 42.25 -9.40 -29.45
CA LEU A 20 41.37 -8.91 -28.41
C LEU A 20 39.96 -9.28 -28.86
N ALA A 21 39.53 -10.50 -28.58
CA ALA A 21 38.13 -10.80 -28.46
C ALA A 21 37.58 -9.82 -27.42
N THR A 22 36.91 -8.76 -27.89
CA THR A 22 36.06 -7.96 -27.04
C THR A 22 35.11 -8.95 -26.35
N PRO A 23 35.05 -9.00 -25.01
CA PRO A 23 34.03 -9.81 -24.37
C PRO A 23 32.70 -9.36 -24.97
N LEU A 24 31.98 -10.30 -25.59
CA LEU A 24 30.62 -10.07 -26.06
C LEU A 24 29.89 -9.38 -24.90
N ALA A 25 29.35 -8.19 -25.16
CA ALA A 25 28.66 -7.44 -24.13
C ALA A 25 27.62 -8.36 -23.47
N PRO A 26 27.56 -8.45 -22.13
CA PRO A 26 26.78 -9.48 -21.43
C PRO A 26 25.26 -9.33 -21.60
N TRP A 27 24.82 -8.40 -22.45
CA TRP A 27 23.44 -8.00 -22.67
C TRP A 27 22.68 -8.90 -23.66
N GLY A 28 23.38 -9.81 -24.35
CA GLY A 28 22.77 -10.69 -25.35
C GLY A 28 22.04 -11.93 -24.81
N ASP A 29 22.35 -12.39 -23.59
CA ASP A 29 21.72 -13.58 -22.98
C ASP A 29 20.42 -13.20 -22.25
N MET A 30 19.37 -12.93 -23.03
CA MET A 30 18.08 -12.49 -22.51
C MET A 30 17.27 -13.66 -21.92
N ARG A 31 16.82 -13.51 -20.67
CA ARG A 31 15.94 -14.46 -19.97
C ARG A 31 14.67 -13.78 -19.49
N VAL A 32 13.54 -14.47 -19.65
CA VAL A 32 12.21 -13.97 -19.24
C VAL A 32 12.22 -13.68 -17.75
N LYS A 33 11.91 -12.45 -17.36
CA LYS A 33 11.79 -12.02 -15.96
C LYS A 33 10.36 -12.18 -15.45
N HIS A 34 9.37 -11.91 -16.31
CA HIS A 34 7.96 -12.16 -16.02
C HIS A 34 7.17 -12.34 -17.32
N THR A 35 6.14 -13.18 -17.28
CA THR A 35 5.19 -13.35 -18.37
C THR A 35 3.82 -13.70 -17.83
N TRP A 36 2.77 -13.16 -18.45
CA TRP A 36 1.41 -13.71 -18.36
C TRP A 36 1.23 -14.78 -19.42
N SER A 37 0.32 -15.74 -19.18
CA SER A 37 -0.05 -16.74 -20.19
C SER A 37 -0.94 -16.14 -21.30
N ALA A 38 -1.69 -15.09 -20.96
CA ALA A 38 -2.55 -14.33 -21.86
C ALA A 38 -2.62 -12.86 -21.42
N VAL A 39 -3.26 -12.02 -22.23
CA VAL A 39 -3.63 -10.66 -21.80
C VAL A 39 -4.59 -10.78 -20.61
N PRO A 40 -4.36 -10.05 -19.49
CA PRO A 40 -5.26 -10.09 -18.34
C PRO A 40 -6.72 -9.82 -18.73
N ALA A 41 -7.65 -10.46 -18.01
CA ALA A 41 -9.07 -10.30 -18.24
C ALA A 41 -9.49 -8.82 -18.20
N ASP A 42 -10.53 -8.47 -18.95
CA ASP A 42 -11.03 -7.10 -19.15
C ASP A 42 -10.10 -6.14 -19.91
N TRP A 43 -8.91 -6.56 -20.36
CA TRP A 43 -8.05 -5.75 -21.23
C TRP A 43 -8.03 -6.28 -22.66
N GLU A 44 -8.14 -5.39 -23.64
CA GLU A 44 -8.03 -5.70 -25.06
C GLU A 44 -6.90 -4.89 -25.71
N THR A 45 -6.18 -5.49 -26.64
CA THR A 45 -5.12 -4.80 -27.37
C THR A 45 -5.71 -3.89 -28.45
N LEU A 46 -5.25 -2.65 -28.51
CA LEU A 46 -5.51 -1.70 -29.58
C LEU A 46 -4.37 -1.67 -30.63
N GLY A 47 -3.33 -2.49 -30.44
CA GLY A 47 -2.16 -2.56 -31.31
C GLY A 47 -0.99 -1.68 -30.83
N CYS A 48 -0.04 -1.45 -31.73
CA CYS A 48 1.22 -0.79 -31.38
C CYS A 48 1.01 0.72 -31.10
N PRO A 49 1.67 1.29 -30.07
CA PRO A 49 1.70 2.74 -29.87
C PRO A 49 2.29 3.48 -31.08
N SER A 50 1.99 4.77 -31.22
CA SER A 50 2.49 5.60 -32.32
C SER A 50 4.02 5.70 -32.30
N ALA A 51 4.64 5.82 -33.48
CA ALA A 51 6.06 6.02 -33.60
C ALA A 51 6.48 7.32 -32.88
N GLY A 52 7.35 7.20 -31.88
CA GLY A 52 7.77 8.32 -31.03
C GLY A 52 7.14 8.37 -29.64
N THR A 53 6.19 7.48 -29.34
CA THR A 53 5.63 7.36 -27.98
C THR A 53 6.74 7.05 -26.97
N THR A 54 6.76 7.78 -25.85
CA THR A 54 7.67 7.56 -24.73
C THR A 54 6.94 7.06 -23.49
N ILE A 55 7.69 6.39 -22.60
CA ILE A 55 7.26 5.96 -21.28
C ILE A 55 8.37 6.23 -20.26
N ASP A 56 7.99 6.42 -19.00
CA ASP A 56 8.92 6.39 -17.87
C ASP A 56 9.03 4.96 -17.35
N LEU A 57 10.25 4.48 -17.15
CA LEU A 57 10.54 3.16 -16.58
C LEU A 57 11.06 3.29 -15.14
N TYR A 58 10.49 2.51 -14.24
CA TYR A 58 10.87 2.37 -12.85
C TYR A 58 11.51 0.99 -12.65
N ILE A 59 12.77 0.97 -12.25
CA ILE A 59 13.55 -0.25 -12.09
C ILE A 59 13.80 -0.45 -10.60
N ALA A 60 13.14 -1.44 -10.01
CA ALA A 60 13.38 -1.86 -8.64
C ALA A 60 14.67 -2.69 -8.59
N LEU A 61 15.58 -2.29 -7.72
CA LEU A 61 16.87 -2.94 -7.52
C LEU A 61 16.82 -3.82 -6.26
N ASN A 62 17.48 -4.98 -6.34
CA ASN A 62 17.62 -5.84 -5.18
C ASN A 62 18.52 -5.15 -4.13
N PRO A 63 18.14 -5.18 -2.84
CA PRO A 63 18.95 -4.62 -1.78
C PRO A 63 20.25 -5.41 -1.63
N ARG A 64 21.29 -4.79 -1.07
CA ARG A 64 22.57 -5.44 -0.80
C ARG A 64 22.44 -6.60 0.21
N HIS A 65 21.59 -6.42 1.21
CA HIS A 65 21.40 -7.36 2.30
C HIS A 65 19.93 -7.76 2.33
N ASP A 66 19.67 -9.01 1.95
CA ASP A 66 18.34 -9.60 2.06
C ASP A 66 17.84 -9.47 3.51
N ASN A 67 16.57 -9.11 3.66
CA ASN A 67 15.87 -8.97 4.94
C ASN A 67 16.39 -7.92 5.93
N ALA A 68 17.52 -7.24 5.69
CA ALA A 68 18.05 -6.25 6.66
C ALA A 68 17.03 -5.17 7.05
N LEU A 69 16.23 -4.70 6.09
CA LEU A 69 15.12 -3.79 6.37
C LEU A 69 14.03 -4.45 7.22
N ILE A 70 13.69 -5.70 6.94
CA ILE A 70 12.59 -6.43 7.59
C ILE A 70 12.97 -6.79 9.02
N ASP A 71 14.20 -7.23 9.23
CA ASP A 71 14.76 -7.47 10.57
C ASP A 71 14.72 -6.16 11.37
N ALA A 72 15.22 -5.06 10.80
CA ALA A 72 15.17 -3.76 11.46
C ALA A 72 13.73 -3.31 11.76
N LEU A 73 12.79 -3.50 10.83
CA LEU A 73 11.37 -3.22 11.03
C LEU A 73 10.83 -3.99 12.24
N TYR A 74 11.08 -5.29 12.32
CA TYR A 74 10.58 -6.12 13.42
C TYR A 74 11.24 -5.74 14.75
N GLU A 75 12.54 -5.51 14.75
CA GLU A 75 13.30 -5.09 15.93
C GLU A 75 12.89 -3.73 16.50
N VAL A 76 12.41 -2.79 15.67
CA VAL A 76 11.90 -1.50 16.17
C VAL A 76 10.41 -1.56 16.55
N SER A 77 9.68 -2.53 16.00
CA SER A 77 8.26 -2.75 16.29
C SER A 77 7.98 -3.69 17.48
N ASP A 78 8.97 -4.48 17.89
CA ASP A 78 8.85 -5.35 19.07
C ASP A 78 9.11 -4.57 20.36
N PRO A 79 8.10 -4.36 21.23
CA PRO A 79 8.28 -3.62 22.49
C PRO A 79 9.29 -4.26 23.45
N LYS A 80 9.60 -5.56 23.28
CA LYS A 80 10.57 -6.30 24.11
C LYS A 80 12.00 -6.17 23.56
N HIS A 81 12.18 -5.68 22.34
CA HIS A 81 13.49 -5.61 21.70
C HIS A 81 14.26 -4.32 22.08
N PRO A 82 15.57 -4.38 22.38
CA PRO A 82 16.34 -3.20 22.82
C PRO A 82 16.36 -2.02 21.83
N ARG A 83 16.19 -2.29 20.52
CA ARG A 83 16.12 -1.22 19.50
C ARG A 83 14.79 -0.49 19.46
N HIS A 84 13.72 -1.05 20.03
CA HIS A 84 12.48 -0.31 20.29
C HIS A 84 12.74 0.94 21.13
N VAL A 85 13.64 0.83 22.11
CA VAL A 85 14.01 1.91 23.03
C VAL A 85 14.79 3.05 22.34
N HIS A 86 15.46 2.80 21.21
CA HIS A 86 16.17 3.87 20.49
C HIS A 86 15.24 4.87 19.79
N LEU A 87 13.96 4.52 19.60
CA LEU A 87 12.92 5.48 19.24
C LEU A 87 12.28 6.15 20.47
N THR A 88 12.33 5.52 21.65
CA THR A 88 11.68 6.02 22.89
C THR A 88 12.52 7.04 23.67
N ALA A 89 13.84 7.09 23.48
CA ALA A 89 14.75 7.88 24.31
C ALA A 89 15.15 9.26 23.75
N ALA A 90 14.40 9.85 22.80
CA ALA A 90 14.69 11.22 22.33
C ALA A 90 13.92 12.26 23.18
N PRO A 91 14.61 13.13 23.95
CA PRO A 91 13.95 14.24 24.63
C PRO A 91 13.49 15.27 23.60
N LEU A 92 12.18 15.54 23.55
CA LEU A 92 11.55 16.57 22.71
C LEU A 92 11.86 17.98 23.23
N THR A 93 13.13 18.38 23.21
CA THR A 93 13.52 19.78 23.35
C THR A 93 13.63 20.45 21.98
N PRO A 94 13.40 21.77 21.84
CA PRO A 94 13.47 22.48 20.55
C PRO A 94 14.90 22.60 20.00
N SER A 95 15.87 21.92 20.62
CA SER A 95 17.29 22.06 20.40
C SER A 95 17.94 20.72 20.05
N PHE A 96 17.23 19.84 19.33
CA PHE A 96 17.86 18.73 18.62
C PHE A 96 17.12 18.46 17.31
N THR A 97 17.65 19.01 16.23
CA THR A 97 17.50 18.58 14.83
C THR A 97 18.09 17.18 14.59
N ARG A 98 17.79 16.22 15.48
CA ARG A 98 18.22 14.82 15.34
C ARG A 98 17.14 13.88 15.91
N ALA A 99 15.93 13.97 15.35
CA ALA A 99 15.25 12.72 14.98
C ALA A 99 16.26 11.90 14.17
N ALA A 100 16.36 10.58 14.38
CA ALA A 100 17.31 9.73 13.66
C ALA A 100 17.38 10.17 12.19
N PRO A 101 18.57 10.54 11.66
CA PRO A 101 18.63 11.10 10.33
C PRO A 101 18.03 10.08 9.34
N PRO A 102 17.45 10.53 8.21
CA PRO A 102 17.01 9.68 7.08
C PRO A 102 18.05 8.65 6.57
N PHE A 103 19.24 8.65 7.15
CA PHE A 103 20.40 7.87 6.78
C PHE A 103 20.36 6.38 7.21
N GLN A 104 19.52 5.92 8.16
CA GLN A 104 19.50 4.47 8.49
C GLN A 104 18.63 3.63 7.55
N VAL A 105 17.37 4.02 7.30
CA VAL A 105 16.46 3.22 6.46
C VAL A 105 16.94 3.18 5.00
N ALA A 106 17.46 4.30 4.49
CA ALA A 106 18.04 4.39 3.16
C ALA A 106 19.30 3.49 2.99
N GLU A 107 20.08 3.27 4.04
CA GLU A 107 21.21 2.33 4.02
C GLU A 107 20.73 0.87 3.97
N LEU A 108 19.66 0.53 4.70
CA LEU A 108 19.12 -0.83 4.77
C LEU A 108 18.58 -1.35 3.42
N VAL A 109 18.15 -0.45 2.55
CA VAL A 109 17.63 -0.78 1.21
C VAL A 109 18.61 -0.49 0.08
N ARG A 110 19.82 -0.01 0.40
CA ARG A 110 20.79 0.35 -0.63
C ARG A 110 21.16 -0.89 -1.44
N PRO A 111 21.12 -0.82 -2.79
CA PRO A 111 21.61 -1.91 -3.63
C PRO A 111 23.10 -2.17 -3.42
N HIS A 112 23.59 -3.34 -3.85
CA HIS A 112 25.03 -3.58 -3.92
C HIS A 112 25.70 -2.54 -4.83
N PRO A 113 26.91 -2.02 -4.51
CA PRO A 113 27.61 -1.05 -5.38
C PRO A 113 27.69 -1.50 -6.85
N ASP A 114 28.03 -2.78 -7.07
CA ASP A 114 28.12 -3.39 -8.39
C ASP A 114 26.77 -3.40 -9.14
N THR A 115 25.63 -3.44 -8.43
CA THR A 115 24.28 -3.38 -9.04
C THR A 115 24.12 -2.08 -9.82
N LEU A 116 24.46 -0.94 -9.20
CA LEU A 116 24.28 0.35 -9.84
C LEU A 116 25.19 0.50 -11.05
N GLU A 117 26.46 0.09 -10.94
CA GLU A 117 27.39 0.13 -12.06
C GLU A 117 26.92 -0.75 -13.23
N LEU A 118 26.47 -1.98 -12.93
CA LEU A 118 26.02 -2.93 -13.93
C LEU A 118 24.73 -2.47 -14.63
N VAL A 119 23.73 -2.04 -13.87
CA VAL A 119 22.46 -1.53 -14.42
C VAL A 119 22.69 -0.24 -15.20
N THR A 120 23.53 0.68 -14.71
CA THR A 120 23.88 1.90 -15.45
C THR A 120 24.61 1.59 -16.76
N SER A 121 25.51 0.60 -16.75
CA SER A 121 26.23 0.16 -17.95
C SER A 121 25.28 -0.47 -18.98
N TRP A 122 24.31 -1.26 -18.53
CA TRP A 122 23.24 -1.80 -19.38
C TRP A 122 22.38 -0.68 -19.99
N LEU A 123 21.93 0.28 -19.17
CA LEU A 123 21.17 1.43 -19.64
C LEU A 123 21.96 2.24 -20.68
N ALA A 124 23.24 2.50 -20.42
CA ALA A 124 24.13 3.19 -21.36
C ALA A 124 24.33 2.44 -22.67
N HIS A 125 24.43 1.10 -22.63
CA HIS A 125 24.52 0.26 -23.83
C HIS A 125 23.29 0.43 -24.74
N HIS A 126 22.10 0.56 -24.16
CA HIS A 126 20.87 0.84 -24.89
C HIS A 126 20.67 2.33 -25.24
N GLY A 127 21.65 3.19 -25.00
CA GLY A 127 21.60 4.61 -25.37
C GLY A 127 20.76 5.49 -24.43
N VAL A 128 20.44 5.01 -23.22
CA VAL A 128 19.80 5.82 -22.19
C VAL A 128 20.80 6.88 -21.69
N ARG A 129 20.36 8.14 -21.64
CA ARG A 129 21.23 9.24 -21.21
C ARG A 129 21.33 9.26 -19.69
N PRO A 130 22.51 9.49 -19.09
CA PRO A 130 22.63 9.64 -17.64
C PRO A 130 21.71 10.73 -17.07
N SER A 131 21.45 11.81 -17.82
CA SER A 131 20.56 12.90 -17.42
C SER A 131 19.08 12.52 -17.34
N SER A 132 18.66 11.40 -17.93
CA SER A 132 17.28 10.90 -17.83
C SER A 132 17.11 9.85 -16.75
N ILE A 133 18.16 9.53 -15.99
CA ILE A 133 18.13 8.58 -14.89
C ILE A 133 18.12 9.37 -13.58
N SER A 134 17.14 9.09 -12.73
CA SER A 134 17.10 9.56 -11.35
C SER A 134 16.93 8.38 -10.40
N THR A 135 17.24 8.58 -9.13
CA THR A 135 17.18 7.52 -8.11
C THR A 135 16.32 7.96 -6.95
N THR A 136 15.67 7.00 -6.30
CA THR A 136 14.87 7.27 -5.12
C THR A 136 15.72 7.48 -3.88
N HIS A 137 15.08 7.91 -2.80
CA HIS A 137 15.73 7.97 -1.50
C HIS A 137 16.20 6.56 -1.10
N GLY A 138 17.51 6.36 -0.90
CA GLY A 138 18.11 5.04 -0.66
C GLY A 138 18.56 4.29 -1.91
N GLY A 139 18.21 4.75 -3.12
CA GLY A 139 18.67 4.18 -4.39
C GLY A 139 18.07 2.82 -4.75
N ALA A 140 17.05 2.36 -4.03
CA ALA A 140 16.39 1.07 -4.29
C ALA A 140 15.58 1.05 -5.60
N TRP A 141 15.27 2.23 -6.14
CA TRP A 141 14.58 2.37 -7.43
C TRP A 141 15.31 3.38 -8.31
N LEU A 142 15.38 3.07 -9.60
CA LEU A 142 15.80 4.00 -10.65
C LEU A 142 14.58 4.41 -11.46
N THR A 143 14.41 5.71 -11.71
CA THR A 143 13.45 6.23 -12.67
C THR A 143 14.21 6.65 -13.92
N VAL A 144 13.87 6.04 -15.05
CA VAL A 144 14.40 6.33 -16.37
C VAL A 144 13.30 7.02 -17.17
N SER A 145 13.41 8.33 -17.32
CA SER A 145 12.36 9.14 -17.94
C SER A 145 12.47 9.20 -19.46
N ASN A 146 11.32 9.36 -20.13
CA ASN A 146 11.20 9.59 -21.56
C ASN A 146 11.87 8.53 -22.45
N VAL A 147 11.74 7.25 -22.09
CA VAL A 147 12.26 6.12 -22.88
C VAL A 147 11.32 5.87 -24.06
N LEU A 148 11.84 5.83 -25.28
CA LEU A 148 11.04 5.46 -26.45
C LEU A 148 10.51 4.03 -26.29
N VAL A 149 9.25 3.78 -26.64
CA VAL A 149 8.67 2.44 -26.57
C VAL A 149 9.48 1.42 -27.38
N SER A 150 10.02 1.81 -28.54
CA SER A 150 10.92 0.96 -29.33
C SER A 150 12.22 0.62 -28.60
N GLN A 151 12.82 1.60 -27.91
CA GLN A 151 14.02 1.41 -27.11
C GLN A 151 13.73 0.50 -25.90
N ALA A 152 12.56 0.67 -25.25
CA ALA A 152 12.13 -0.19 -24.15
C ALA A 152 11.90 -1.65 -24.62
N ASN A 153 11.32 -1.85 -25.82
CA ASN A 153 11.17 -3.17 -26.42
C ASN A 153 12.52 -3.86 -26.63
N GLU A 154 13.50 -3.15 -27.20
CA GLU A 154 14.85 -3.68 -27.41
C GLU A 154 15.57 -4.00 -26.10
N MET A 155 15.50 -3.07 -25.14
CA MET A 155 16.16 -3.19 -23.85
C MET A 155 15.60 -4.32 -22.98
N LEU A 156 14.29 -4.53 -23.03
CA LEU A 156 13.58 -5.49 -22.17
C LEU A 156 13.14 -6.76 -22.91
N GLY A 157 13.56 -6.97 -24.16
CA GLY A 157 13.09 -8.10 -24.97
C GLY A 157 11.56 -8.20 -24.98
N ALA A 158 10.88 -7.06 -25.02
CA ALA A 158 9.45 -6.92 -24.76
C ALA A 158 8.68 -6.55 -26.05
N SER A 159 7.35 -6.61 -25.95
CA SER A 159 6.45 -6.07 -26.97
C SER A 159 5.36 -5.24 -26.31
N TYR A 160 5.64 -3.95 -26.14
CA TYR A 160 4.69 -2.98 -25.63
C TYR A 160 3.58 -2.72 -26.65
N GLN A 161 2.35 -2.79 -26.17
CA GLN A 161 1.12 -2.55 -26.92
C GLN A 161 0.26 -1.54 -26.16
N LEU A 162 -0.62 -0.87 -26.89
CA LEU A 162 -1.69 -0.08 -26.34
C LEU A 162 -2.83 -1.03 -25.93
N TYR A 163 -3.31 -0.92 -24.70
CA TYR A 163 -4.41 -1.72 -24.19
C TYR A 163 -5.54 -0.82 -23.72
N ARG A 164 -6.78 -1.27 -23.91
CA ARG A 164 -7.98 -0.62 -23.42
C ARG A 164 -8.70 -1.52 -22.42
N HIS A 165 -9.15 -0.95 -21.32
CA HIS A 165 -9.98 -1.69 -20.37
C HIS A 165 -11.44 -1.69 -20.85
N ALA A 166 -12.02 -2.88 -21.04
CA ALA A 166 -13.34 -3.09 -21.62
C ALA A 166 -14.49 -2.40 -20.84
N LYS A 167 -14.32 -2.19 -19.52
CA LYS A 167 -15.39 -1.63 -18.66
C LYS A 167 -15.26 -0.14 -18.38
N VAL A 168 -14.03 0.36 -18.21
CA VAL A 168 -13.80 1.77 -17.81
C VAL A 168 -13.25 2.62 -18.95
N ASN A 169 -12.94 1.99 -20.10
CA ASN A 169 -12.45 2.64 -21.31
C ASN A 169 -11.11 3.40 -21.12
N ASP A 170 -10.38 3.12 -20.04
CA ASP A 170 -9.04 3.64 -19.84
C ASP A 170 -8.05 2.92 -20.76
N THR A 171 -7.02 3.64 -21.18
CA THR A 171 -6.02 3.15 -22.11
C THR A 171 -4.63 3.23 -21.47
N ILE A 172 -3.86 2.14 -21.54
CA ILE A 172 -2.51 2.03 -20.98
C ILE A 172 -1.52 1.45 -22.00
N ILE A 173 -0.22 1.69 -21.81
CA ILE A 173 0.86 1.06 -22.57
C ILE A 173 1.51 0.00 -21.69
N ARG A 174 1.43 -1.27 -22.08
CA ARG A 174 1.93 -2.41 -21.31
C ARG A 174 2.48 -3.49 -22.21
N THR A 175 3.10 -4.49 -21.62
CA THR A 175 3.52 -5.71 -22.31
C THR A 175 3.13 -6.92 -21.47
N VAL A 176 2.80 -8.04 -22.10
CA VAL A 176 2.44 -9.28 -21.38
C VAL A 176 3.66 -10.05 -20.90
N ASN A 177 4.86 -9.76 -21.43
CA ASN A 177 6.11 -10.35 -20.98
C ASN A 177 7.28 -9.39 -21.14
N TYR A 178 8.31 -9.59 -20.34
CA TYR A 178 9.59 -8.94 -20.54
C TYR A 178 10.73 -9.84 -20.06
N ALA A 179 11.91 -9.59 -20.60
CA ALA A 179 13.16 -10.25 -20.31
C ALA A 179 14.21 -9.26 -19.84
N LEU A 180 15.24 -9.79 -19.20
CA LEU A 180 16.46 -9.08 -18.86
C LEU A 180 17.65 -9.98 -19.21
N PRO A 181 18.83 -9.39 -19.50
CA PRO A 181 20.07 -10.15 -19.52
C PRO A 181 20.21 -10.99 -18.25
N GLU A 182 20.60 -12.26 -18.34
CA GLU A 182 20.70 -13.19 -17.21
C GLU A 182 21.46 -12.57 -16.03
N VAL A 183 22.55 -11.85 -16.34
CA VAL A 183 23.37 -11.17 -15.33
C VAL A 183 22.56 -10.20 -14.46
N LEU A 184 21.52 -9.54 -14.99
CA LEU A 184 20.70 -8.57 -14.26
C LEU A 184 19.63 -9.22 -13.37
N HIS A 185 19.34 -10.51 -13.49
CA HIS A 185 18.23 -11.14 -12.75
C HIS A 185 18.43 -11.10 -11.24
N SER A 186 19.68 -11.18 -10.79
CA SER A 186 20.07 -11.07 -9.36
C SER A 186 20.15 -9.62 -8.86
N HIS A 187 20.09 -8.62 -9.75
CA HIS A 187 20.25 -7.20 -9.44
C HIS A 187 18.94 -6.40 -9.57
N VAL A 188 18.05 -6.82 -10.46
CA VAL A 188 16.78 -6.15 -10.74
C VAL A 188 15.64 -7.02 -10.25
N GLN A 189 14.83 -6.50 -9.33
CA GLN A 189 13.66 -7.17 -8.80
C GLN A 189 12.51 -7.13 -9.82
N ALA A 190 12.17 -5.92 -10.28
CA ALA A 190 11.08 -5.67 -11.21
C ALA A 190 11.35 -4.43 -12.06
N VAL A 191 10.77 -4.40 -13.25
CA VAL A 191 10.69 -3.20 -14.10
C VAL A 191 9.23 -2.86 -14.30
N ALA A 192 8.86 -1.60 -14.08
CA ALA A 192 7.52 -1.08 -14.28
C ALA A 192 7.56 0.18 -15.17
N PRO A 193 6.48 0.53 -15.89
CA PRO A 193 5.36 -0.34 -16.20
C PRO A 193 5.79 -1.42 -17.20
N THR A 194 5.53 -2.69 -16.90
CA THR A 194 5.69 -3.80 -17.86
C THR A 194 4.41 -4.62 -17.89
N THR A 195 4.28 -5.54 -16.94
CA THR A 195 3.27 -6.60 -16.87
C THR A 195 2.21 -6.31 -15.81
N TYR A 196 2.24 -5.16 -15.14
CA TYR A 196 1.17 -4.76 -14.24
C TYR A 196 0.07 -4.01 -15.01
N PHE A 197 -1.05 -4.68 -15.29
CA PHE A 197 -2.18 -4.14 -16.06
C PHE A 197 -3.19 -3.48 -15.11
N ALA A 198 -2.95 -2.22 -14.78
CA ALA A 198 -3.85 -1.41 -13.98
C ALA A 198 -3.84 0.07 -14.40
N SER A 199 -4.98 0.73 -14.20
CA SER A 199 -5.16 2.18 -14.11
C SER A 199 -5.75 2.57 -12.76
N THR A 200 -5.70 3.86 -12.43
CA THR A 200 -6.39 4.41 -11.24
C THR A 200 -7.85 3.99 -11.17
N ARG A 201 -8.61 4.03 -12.27
CA ARG A 201 -10.02 3.62 -12.28
C ARG A 201 -10.24 2.11 -12.24
N THR A 202 -9.20 1.30 -12.46
CA THR A 202 -9.27 -0.15 -12.19
C THR A 202 -9.00 -0.50 -10.73
N LEU A 203 -8.44 0.42 -9.95
CA LEU A 203 -8.36 0.21 -8.50
C LEU A 203 -9.78 0.14 -7.95
N ARG A 204 -10.01 -0.87 -7.12
CA ARG A 204 -11.25 -1.06 -6.41
C ARG A 204 -11.34 -0.01 -5.32
N GLN A 205 -12.37 0.80 -5.41
CA GLN A 205 -12.87 1.54 -4.26
C GLN A 205 -13.56 0.52 -3.36
N THR A 206 -13.20 0.51 -2.08
CA THR A 206 -13.77 -0.39 -1.07
C THR A 206 -14.93 0.26 -0.32
N SER A 207 -15.59 1.24 -0.92
CA SER A 207 -16.89 1.75 -0.45
C SER A 207 -17.98 1.54 -1.49
N ARG A 208 -19.14 1.10 -1.01
CA ARG A 208 -20.36 0.86 -1.80
C ARG A 208 -21.46 1.76 -1.32
N ARG A 209 -22.12 2.42 -2.26
CA ARG A 209 -23.37 3.11 -1.98
C ARG A 209 -24.48 2.10 -1.76
N ARG A 210 -25.14 2.16 -0.61
CA ARG A 210 -26.38 1.43 -0.41
C ARG A 210 -27.56 2.24 -0.96
N SER A 211 -28.30 1.69 -1.91
CA SER A 211 -29.54 2.29 -2.40
C SER A 211 -30.62 2.19 -1.33
N VAL A 212 -30.78 3.27 -0.55
CA VAL A 212 -31.94 3.41 0.32
C VAL A 212 -33.12 3.74 -0.58
N LYS A 213 -34.11 2.83 -0.71
CA LYS A 213 -35.45 3.18 -1.22
C LYS A 213 -36.10 4.14 -0.22
N ALA A 214 -35.71 5.40 -0.23
CA ALA A 214 -36.52 6.46 0.36
C ALA A 214 -37.63 6.74 -0.65
N ALA A 215 -38.90 6.62 -0.20
CA ALA A 215 -40.04 7.05 -0.99
C ALA A 215 -39.83 8.50 -1.41
N ALA A 216 -39.55 8.71 -2.69
CA ALA A 216 -39.42 10.03 -3.28
C ALA A 216 -40.83 10.60 -3.43
N GLU A 217 -41.36 11.20 -2.36
CA GLU A 217 -42.44 12.17 -2.47
C GLU A 217 -41.82 13.55 -2.72
N SER A 218 -41.95 13.99 -3.97
CA SER A 218 -41.99 15.38 -4.44
C SER A 218 -40.96 16.39 -3.88
N GLY A 219 -39.89 16.62 -4.67
CA GLY A 219 -39.44 17.97 -5.02
C GLY A 219 -38.85 18.88 -3.93
N LYS A 220 -38.44 18.36 -2.77
CA LYS A 220 -37.64 19.10 -1.78
C LYS A 220 -36.27 18.44 -1.59
N PRO A 221 -35.20 19.20 -1.34
CA PRO A 221 -33.89 18.63 -1.00
C PRO A 221 -34.09 17.68 0.20
N VAL A 222 -33.62 16.44 0.06
CA VAL A 222 -33.81 15.39 1.07
C VAL A 222 -32.91 15.71 2.28
N THR A 223 -33.40 16.59 3.14
CA THR A 223 -32.82 16.93 4.43
C THR A 223 -33.41 16.01 5.50
N VAL A 224 -33.14 14.70 5.48
CA VAL A 224 -33.52 13.82 6.62
C VAL A 224 -32.56 12.63 6.76
N LEU A 225 -31.44 12.85 7.47
CA LEU A 225 -30.87 11.81 8.32
C LEU A 225 -31.39 12.07 9.74
N SER A 226 -32.67 11.74 9.97
CA SER A 226 -33.11 11.41 11.33
C SER A 226 -32.40 10.11 11.65
N SER A 227 -31.47 10.14 12.62
CA SER A 227 -30.65 9.01 13.04
C SER A 227 -31.51 7.75 13.19
N ARG A 228 -31.49 6.86 12.20
CA ARG A 228 -32.28 5.63 12.27
C ARG A 228 -31.58 4.64 13.18
N ALA A 229 -32.37 3.79 13.84
CA ALA A 229 -31.82 2.67 14.58
C ALA A 229 -30.95 1.81 13.65
N GLY A 230 -29.66 1.71 13.95
CA GLY A 230 -28.71 0.83 13.26
C GLY A 230 -27.74 1.53 12.28
N GLU A 231 -27.78 2.86 12.13
CA GLU A 231 -26.73 3.59 11.40
C GLU A 231 -25.43 3.64 12.22
N VAL A 232 -24.29 3.61 11.52
CA VAL A 232 -22.97 3.82 12.09
C VAL A 232 -22.63 5.30 11.97
N THR A 233 -22.30 5.91 13.11
CA THR A 233 -21.89 7.31 13.25
C THR A 233 -20.64 7.42 14.10
N PRO A 234 -19.86 8.52 14.00
CA PRO A 234 -18.70 8.75 14.84
C PRO A 234 -18.97 8.55 16.34
N SER A 235 -20.09 9.08 16.86
CA SER A 235 -20.45 8.90 18.27
C SER A 235 -20.64 7.42 18.65
N ARG A 236 -21.26 6.60 17.79
CA ARG A 236 -21.41 5.16 18.05
C ARG A 236 -20.07 4.43 18.01
N LEU A 237 -19.23 4.75 17.04
CA LEU A 237 -17.89 4.18 16.91
C LEU A 237 -17.00 4.52 18.12
N ARG A 238 -17.01 5.78 18.57
CA ARG A 238 -16.28 6.21 19.77
C ARG A 238 -16.75 5.48 21.04
N GLY A 239 -18.04 5.14 21.12
CA GLY A 239 -18.60 4.34 22.23
C GLY A 239 -18.27 2.86 22.14
N LEU A 240 -18.28 2.30 20.93
CA LEU A 240 -17.95 0.90 20.67
C LEU A 240 -16.47 0.64 20.97
N TYR A 241 -15.57 1.47 20.44
CA TYR A 241 -14.11 1.33 20.56
C TYR A 241 -13.49 2.12 21.71
N LYS A 242 -14.31 2.62 22.64
CA LYS A 242 -13.89 3.23 23.91
C LYS A 242 -12.97 4.46 23.78
N THR A 243 -13.17 5.29 22.75
CA THR A 243 -12.37 6.53 22.56
C THR A 243 -13.06 7.80 23.08
N PHE A 244 -14.29 7.71 23.61
CA PHE A 244 -15.00 8.88 24.16
C PHE A 244 -14.25 9.62 25.27
N PRO A 245 -13.66 8.96 26.28
CA PRO A 245 -13.06 9.64 27.43
C PRO A 245 -11.74 10.35 27.10
N TYR A 246 -11.14 10.02 25.95
CA TYR A 246 -9.81 10.51 25.61
C TYR A 246 -9.87 11.86 24.91
N VAL A 247 -9.03 12.78 25.37
CA VAL A 247 -8.86 14.12 24.82
C VAL A 247 -7.41 14.24 24.33
N PRO A 248 -7.17 14.36 23.01
CA PRO A 248 -5.82 14.48 22.48
C PRO A 248 -5.12 15.76 22.93
N THR A 249 -3.82 15.68 23.16
CA THR A 249 -2.98 16.79 23.64
C THR A 249 -1.67 16.95 22.88
N ALA A 250 -1.38 16.07 21.92
CA ALA A 250 -0.19 16.13 21.06
C ALA A 250 -0.53 16.51 19.61
N ALA A 251 -1.62 17.22 19.37
CA ALA A 251 -2.06 17.67 18.04
C ALA A 251 -1.03 18.56 17.29
N ASP A 252 -0.04 19.12 18.00
CA ASP A 252 1.08 19.86 17.41
C ASP A 252 2.18 18.94 16.82
N ARG A 253 2.22 17.67 17.25
CA ARG A 253 3.26 16.68 16.93
C ARG A 253 2.72 15.45 16.19
N ASN A 254 1.52 14.98 16.54
CA ASN A 254 0.85 13.85 15.93
C ASN A 254 0.10 14.27 14.66
N ARG A 255 0.14 13.46 13.60
CA ARG A 255 -0.55 13.71 12.34
C ARG A 255 -1.06 12.41 11.74
N LEU A 256 -2.21 12.47 11.07
CA LEU A 256 -2.82 11.36 10.34
C LEU A 256 -2.87 11.71 8.84
N GLY A 257 -2.28 10.85 8.01
CA GLY A 257 -2.28 10.95 6.55
C GLY A 257 -3.38 10.09 5.91
N VAL A 258 -4.05 10.62 4.89
CA VAL A 258 -5.08 9.92 4.10
C VAL A 258 -4.71 10.02 2.63
N PHE A 259 -4.76 8.92 1.88
CA PHE A 259 -4.48 8.95 0.44
C PHE A 259 -5.75 8.83 -0.39
N GLY A 260 -5.96 9.80 -1.29
CA GLY A 260 -6.97 9.77 -2.33
C GLY A 260 -6.35 9.48 -3.70
N PHE A 261 -6.90 8.48 -4.39
CA PHE A 261 -6.59 8.14 -5.77
C PHE A 261 -7.81 8.38 -6.67
N GLN A 262 -7.68 8.06 -7.96
CA GLN A 262 -8.80 8.11 -8.93
C GLN A 262 -9.43 9.48 -9.14
N LYS A 263 -8.65 10.56 -8.98
CA LYS A 263 -9.14 11.95 -9.10
C LYS A 263 -10.28 12.27 -8.12
N GLN A 264 -10.26 11.66 -6.93
CA GLN A 264 -11.23 11.96 -5.88
C GLN A 264 -10.66 12.96 -4.88
N SER A 265 -11.46 13.99 -4.61
CA SER A 265 -11.16 15.01 -3.61
C SER A 265 -12.17 14.94 -2.47
N PRO A 266 -11.74 15.22 -1.23
CA PRO A 266 -12.67 15.55 -0.14
C PRO A 266 -13.19 16.99 -0.30
N SER A 267 -14.25 17.34 0.42
CA SER A 267 -14.80 18.71 0.47
C SER A 267 -14.87 19.21 1.90
N GLU A 268 -14.33 20.41 2.15
CA GLU A 268 -14.42 21.09 3.45
C GLU A 268 -15.88 21.42 3.83
N THR A 269 -16.73 21.68 2.83
CA THR A 269 -18.16 21.92 3.05
C THR A 269 -18.85 20.65 3.56
N ASP A 270 -18.60 19.52 2.89
CA ASP A 270 -19.13 18.22 3.33
C ASP A 270 -18.59 17.82 4.71
N LEU A 271 -17.31 18.07 4.99
CA LEU A 271 -16.72 17.81 6.30
C LEU A 271 -17.37 18.69 7.38
N THR A 272 -17.53 19.99 7.13
CA THR A 272 -18.17 20.90 8.09
C THR A 272 -19.60 20.47 8.38
N MET A 273 -20.35 20.05 7.36
CA MET A 273 -21.68 19.47 7.55
C MET A 273 -21.61 18.19 8.39
N PHE A 274 -20.72 17.26 8.05
CA PHE A 274 -20.53 16.01 8.79
C PHE A 274 -20.24 16.26 10.27
N MET A 275 -19.31 17.16 10.58
CA MET A 275 -18.93 17.51 11.95
C MET A 275 -20.08 18.20 12.70
N THR A 276 -20.86 19.04 12.01
CA THR A 276 -22.07 19.66 12.59
C THR A 276 -23.07 18.62 13.08
N TYR A 277 -23.30 17.55 12.31
CA TYR A 277 -24.28 16.52 12.66
C TYR A 277 -23.75 15.47 13.65
N PHE A 278 -22.47 15.12 13.59
CA PHE A 278 -21.95 13.93 14.29
C PHE A 278 -20.91 14.21 15.37
N ARG A 279 -20.42 15.45 15.47
CA ARG A 279 -19.42 15.89 16.46
C ARG A 279 -19.85 17.23 17.07
N SER A 280 -21.01 17.24 17.72
CA SER A 280 -21.55 18.43 18.40
C SER A 280 -20.64 18.98 19.50
N ASP A 281 -19.70 18.17 19.99
CA ASP A 281 -18.63 18.56 20.92
C ASP A 281 -17.55 19.45 20.28
N VAL A 282 -17.51 19.58 18.95
CA VAL A 282 -16.59 20.45 18.22
C VAL A 282 -17.30 21.75 17.83
N GLN A 283 -16.92 22.86 18.46
CA GLN A 283 -17.55 24.17 18.25
C GLN A 283 -16.52 25.29 18.00
N PRO A 284 -16.60 26.02 16.87
CA PRO A 284 -17.48 25.74 15.72
C PRO A 284 -17.04 24.45 14.98
N PRO A 285 -17.96 23.75 14.29
CA PRO A 285 -17.63 22.53 13.55
C PRO A 285 -16.59 22.75 12.44
N SER A 286 -16.48 23.98 11.94
CA SER A 286 -15.46 24.40 10.97
C SER A 286 -14.03 24.45 11.53
N LEU A 287 -13.82 24.14 12.82
CA LEU A 287 -12.48 23.93 13.37
C LEU A 287 -11.87 22.60 12.94
N ALA A 288 -12.70 21.62 12.57
CA ALA A 288 -12.22 20.39 11.97
C ALA A 288 -11.96 20.64 10.48
N THR A 289 -10.69 20.63 10.11
CA THR A 289 -10.20 20.87 8.75
C THR A 289 -9.18 19.81 8.37
N PHE A 290 -8.80 19.78 7.10
CA PHE A 290 -7.66 19.01 6.61
C PHE A 290 -6.78 19.87 5.71
N THR A 291 -5.52 19.48 5.57
CA THR A 291 -4.63 20.08 4.56
C THR A 291 -4.50 19.16 3.38
N VAL A 292 -4.45 19.70 2.15
CA VAL A 292 -4.23 18.92 0.94
C VAL A 292 -2.78 19.02 0.49
N GLU A 293 -2.16 17.88 0.18
CA GLU A 293 -0.86 17.80 -0.49
C GLU A 293 -1.03 17.07 -1.85
N LEU A 294 -0.55 17.71 -2.93
CA LEU A 294 -0.62 17.13 -4.27
C LEU A 294 0.66 16.37 -4.58
N VAL A 295 0.51 15.12 -5.02
CA VAL A 295 1.61 14.22 -5.39
C VAL A 295 1.51 13.90 -6.87
N ASN A 296 2.65 13.91 -7.57
CA ASN A 296 2.75 13.56 -9.00
C ASN A 296 1.66 14.21 -9.89
N GLY A 297 1.48 15.53 -9.75
CA GLY A 297 0.50 16.29 -10.54
C GLY A 297 -0.97 15.98 -10.21
N GLY A 298 -1.26 15.45 -9.02
CA GLY A 298 -2.64 15.30 -8.54
C GLY A 298 -3.43 16.60 -8.58
N GLU A 299 -4.74 16.49 -8.78
CA GLU A 299 -5.66 17.63 -8.91
C GLU A 299 -6.66 17.64 -7.76
N TYR A 300 -6.85 18.80 -7.13
CA TYR A 300 -7.83 19.00 -6.07
C TYR A 300 -9.06 19.73 -6.59
N ASP A 301 -10.17 19.01 -6.71
CA ASP A 301 -11.51 19.50 -7.05
C ASP A 301 -12.49 19.25 -5.88
N PRO A 302 -12.59 20.17 -4.89
CA PRO A 302 -13.51 20.05 -3.76
C PRO A 302 -14.98 20.34 -4.10
N ASP A 303 -15.28 20.84 -5.31
CA ASP A 303 -16.64 21.11 -5.78
C ASP A 303 -17.28 19.86 -6.38
N THR A 304 -16.44 18.92 -6.84
CA THR A 304 -16.85 17.58 -7.30
C THR A 304 -16.31 16.49 -6.37
N PRO A 305 -16.66 16.47 -5.07
CA PRO A 305 -16.10 15.51 -4.14
C PRO A 305 -16.43 14.07 -4.53
N GLY A 306 -15.46 13.20 -4.28
CA GLY A 306 -15.56 11.76 -4.48
C GLY A 306 -16.08 11.06 -3.23
N MET A 307 -16.83 9.97 -3.40
CA MET A 307 -17.41 9.24 -2.27
C MET A 307 -16.35 8.67 -1.32
N GLU A 308 -15.28 8.09 -1.88
CA GLU A 308 -14.19 7.47 -1.12
C GLU A 308 -13.39 8.53 -0.36
N ALA A 309 -13.01 9.61 -1.05
CA ALA A 309 -12.28 10.71 -0.42
C ALA A 309 -13.10 11.40 0.69
N SER A 310 -14.41 11.54 0.49
CA SER A 310 -15.30 12.09 1.52
C SER A 310 -15.42 11.19 2.75
N ILE A 311 -15.62 9.88 2.59
CA ILE A 311 -15.76 8.97 3.75
C ILE A 311 -14.46 8.89 4.55
N ASP A 312 -13.32 8.78 3.87
CA ASP A 312 -12.02 8.71 4.51
C ASP A 312 -11.75 9.99 5.30
N ALA A 313 -11.86 11.16 4.67
CA ALA A 313 -11.61 12.45 5.33
C ALA A 313 -12.57 12.70 6.50
N GLN A 314 -13.86 12.37 6.37
CA GLN A 314 -14.86 12.59 7.41
C GLN A 314 -14.63 11.70 8.63
N TYR A 315 -14.38 10.40 8.44
CA TYR A 315 -14.21 9.48 9.56
C TYR A 315 -12.85 9.60 10.21
N THR A 316 -11.75 9.85 9.47
CA THR A 316 -10.47 10.14 10.13
C THR A 316 -10.55 11.42 10.96
N SER A 317 -11.16 12.48 10.41
CA SER A 317 -11.32 13.76 11.13
C SER A 317 -12.18 13.57 12.39
N ALA A 318 -13.34 12.92 12.27
CA ALA A 318 -14.24 12.76 13.40
C ALA A 318 -13.78 11.74 14.43
N MET A 319 -12.93 10.77 14.07
CA MET A 319 -12.39 9.81 15.04
C MET A 319 -11.13 10.34 15.73
N ALA A 320 -10.28 11.11 15.04
CA ALA A 320 -8.97 11.55 15.56
C ALA A 320 -8.92 13.01 16.06
N TYR A 321 -9.99 13.79 15.90
CA TYR A 321 -10.01 15.22 16.29
C TYR A 321 -9.48 15.46 17.71
N PRO A 322 -8.63 16.49 17.94
CA PRO A 322 -8.15 17.51 17.00
C PRO A 322 -6.85 17.18 16.25
N THR A 323 -6.47 15.90 16.12
CA THR A 323 -5.25 15.53 15.37
C THR A 323 -5.31 16.08 13.93
N PRO A 324 -4.28 16.81 13.44
CA PRO A 324 -4.22 17.29 12.08
C PRO A 324 -4.30 16.17 11.04
N ILE A 325 -5.18 16.34 10.06
CA ILE A 325 -5.35 15.44 8.92
C ILE A 325 -4.63 16.02 7.69
N ILE A 326 -3.81 15.21 7.04
CA ILE A 326 -3.21 15.54 5.73
C ILE A 326 -3.81 14.61 4.67
N PHE A 327 -4.48 15.19 3.69
CA PHE A 327 -5.06 14.46 2.56
C PHE A 327 -4.11 14.56 1.36
N TYR A 328 -3.51 13.44 0.97
CA TYR A 328 -2.62 13.32 -0.17
C TYR A 328 -3.44 12.95 -1.41
N ILE A 329 -3.39 13.78 -2.45
CA ILE A 329 -4.02 13.47 -3.74
C ILE A 329 -2.93 13.14 -4.73
N THR A 330 -2.90 11.89 -5.17
CA THR A 330 -1.86 11.40 -6.07
C THR A 330 -2.37 11.31 -7.49
N GLY A 331 -1.72 12.05 -8.38
CA GLY A 331 -1.86 11.91 -9.83
C GLY A 331 -1.06 10.71 -10.35
N GLY A 332 -1.39 10.26 -11.55
CA GLY A 332 -0.73 9.12 -12.18
C GLY A 332 -1.66 7.97 -12.53
N LEU A 333 -1.19 7.12 -13.45
CA LEU A 333 -1.82 6.02 -14.19
C LEU A 333 -3.30 6.17 -14.59
N GLY A 334 -3.50 6.59 -15.84
CA GLY A 334 -4.48 5.93 -16.71
C GLY A 334 -5.61 6.75 -17.33
N SER A 335 -5.47 8.07 -17.44
CA SER A 335 -6.08 8.76 -18.59
C SER A 335 -4.95 9.29 -19.46
N TRP A 336 -5.09 9.15 -20.77
CA TRP A 336 -4.41 10.07 -21.69
C TRP A 336 -4.82 11.48 -21.26
N SER A 337 -3.90 12.45 -21.29
CA SER A 337 -4.31 13.85 -21.18
C SER A 337 -5.38 14.16 -22.23
N ASP A 338 -6.14 15.24 -22.07
CA ASP A 338 -7.07 15.69 -23.13
C ASP A 338 -6.35 15.96 -24.46
N SER A 339 -5.02 16.13 -24.43
CA SER A 339 -4.14 16.26 -25.59
C SER A 339 -3.67 14.94 -26.19
N GLY A 340 -4.06 13.80 -25.61
CA GLY A 340 -3.68 12.49 -26.10
C GLY A 340 -2.21 12.12 -25.81
N GLU A 341 -1.71 12.39 -24.60
CA GLU A 341 -0.39 11.93 -24.15
C GLU A 341 -0.52 10.99 -22.95
N PRO A 342 0.28 9.91 -22.84
CA PRO A 342 0.24 9.03 -21.67
C PRO A 342 0.67 9.78 -20.41
N LEU A 343 -0.18 9.77 -19.36
CA LEU A 343 0.21 10.30 -18.05
C LEU A 343 1.07 9.27 -17.29
N PRO A 344 2.33 9.59 -16.92
CA PRO A 344 3.21 8.69 -16.20
C PRO A 344 2.77 8.44 -14.73
N GLY A 345 3.36 7.42 -14.09
CA GLY A 345 3.40 7.28 -12.63
C GLY A 345 2.42 6.29 -11.99
N ASP A 346 2.94 5.22 -11.39
CA ASP A 346 2.17 4.31 -10.53
C ASP A 346 1.80 4.99 -9.21
N VAL A 347 0.49 5.07 -8.89
CA VAL A 347 0.03 5.86 -7.74
C VAL A 347 0.57 5.37 -6.40
N TYR A 348 0.84 4.07 -6.23
CA TYR A 348 1.44 3.58 -4.98
C TYR A 348 2.92 3.93 -4.92
N LEU A 349 3.66 3.68 -6.00
CA LEU A 349 5.08 4.02 -6.05
C LEU A 349 5.31 5.51 -5.81
N GLU A 350 4.58 6.37 -6.53
CA GLU A 350 4.68 7.83 -6.44
C GLU A 350 4.32 8.33 -5.03
N SER A 351 3.24 7.80 -4.44
CA SER A 351 2.81 8.13 -3.07
C SER A 351 3.87 7.78 -2.04
N LEU A 352 4.38 6.55 -2.09
CA LEU A 352 5.31 6.03 -1.09
C LEU A 352 6.67 6.69 -1.21
N GLU A 353 7.17 6.89 -2.43
CA GLU A 353 8.39 7.65 -2.65
C GLU A 353 8.29 9.09 -2.16
N TYR A 354 7.16 9.75 -2.42
CA TYR A 354 6.93 11.11 -1.96
C TYR A 354 7.04 11.20 -0.43
N LEU A 355 6.37 10.30 0.30
CA LEU A 355 6.47 10.23 1.75
C LEU A 355 7.88 9.90 2.24
N LEU A 356 8.55 8.94 1.60
CA LEU A 356 9.90 8.52 1.99
C LEU A 356 10.93 9.64 1.82
N LYS A 357 10.70 10.59 0.89
CA LYS A 357 11.54 11.79 0.72
C LYS A 357 11.30 12.86 1.79
N LYS A 358 10.17 12.87 2.50
CA LYS A 358 9.86 13.87 3.54
C LYS A 358 10.64 13.59 4.82
N SER A 359 11.12 14.64 5.47
CA SER A 359 11.75 14.55 6.81
C SER A 359 10.73 14.34 7.92
N VAL A 360 9.54 14.95 7.80
CA VAL A 360 8.41 14.81 8.72
C VAL A 360 7.27 14.10 7.98
N ILE A 361 6.81 12.99 8.53
CA ILE A 361 5.74 12.15 8.00
C ILE A 361 4.66 11.94 9.06
N PRO A 362 3.40 11.71 8.66
CA PRO A 362 2.35 11.30 9.58
C PRO A 362 2.70 10.01 10.31
N GLN A 363 2.31 9.89 11.57
CA GLN A 363 2.52 8.67 12.37
C GLN A 363 1.51 7.59 12.01
N THR A 364 0.36 7.96 11.45
CA THR A 364 -0.69 7.04 11.01
C THR A 364 -1.09 7.37 9.57
N ILE A 365 -1.24 6.36 8.73
CA ILE A 365 -1.65 6.50 7.33
C ILE A 365 -2.83 5.56 7.04
N SER A 366 -3.89 6.09 6.44
CA SER A 366 -5.04 5.33 5.92
C SER A 366 -5.05 5.40 4.39
N ILE A 367 -5.16 4.24 3.73
CA ILE A 367 -5.27 4.16 2.27
C ILE A 367 -6.39 3.19 1.90
N SER A 368 -7.45 3.67 1.26
CA SER A 368 -8.67 2.89 0.98
C SER A 368 -8.80 2.49 -0.50
N TYR A 369 -7.73 1.92 -1.06
CA TYR A 369 -7.68 1.48 -2.46
C TYR A 369 -6.94 0.16 -2.59
N GLY A 370 -7.41 -0.69 -3.50
CA GLY A 370 -6.82 -2.01 -3.73
C GLY A 370 -7.14 -2.59 -5.10
N THR A 371 -6.59 -3.76 -5.39
CA THR A 371 -6.99 -4.63 -6.50
C THR A 371 -6.78 -6.07 -6.06
N TYR A 372 -7.30 -7.04 -6.80
CA TYR A 372 -6.98 -8.42 -6.48
C TYR A 372 -5.49 -8.71 -6.63
N GLU A 373 -4.93 -9.46 -5.67
CA GLU A 373 -3.50 -9.77 -5.60
C GLU A 373 -2.99 -10.43 -6.90
N TRP A 374 -3.80 -11.32 -7.49
CA TRP A 374 -3.46 -12.02 -8.72
C TRP A 374 -3.30 -11.10 -9.96
N ASN A 375 -3.74 -9.83 -9.90
CA ASN A 375 -3.60 -8.86 -10.98
C ASN A 375 -2.25 -8.14 -10.92
N VAL A 376 -1.52 -8.32 -9.81
CA VAL A 376 -0.26 -7.66 -9.52
C VAL A 376 0.85 -8.68 -9.68
N PRO A 377 1.84 -8.45 -10.56
CA PRO A 377 3.01 -9.32 -10.65
C PRO A 377 3.72 -9.44 -9.29
N ARG A 378 4.02 -10.67 -8.87
CA ARG A 378 4.56 -10.97 -7.53
C ARG A 378 5.80 -10.15 -7.18
N GLU A 379 6.76 -10.04 -8.10
CA GLU A 379 8.01 -9.30 -7.85
C GLU A 379 7.78 -7.79 -7.73
N TYR A 380 6.79 -7.25 -8.45
CA TYR A 380 6.36 -5.86 -8.31
C TYR A 380 5.66 -5.61 -6.97
N ALA A 381 4.75 -6.50 -6.58
CA ALA A 381 4.08 -6.44 -5.27
C ALA A 381 5.09 -6.48 -4.12
N ARG A 382 6.11 -7.36 -4.21
CA ARG A 382 7.24 -7.40 -3.26
C ARG A 382 8.00 -6.08 -3.21
N ALA A 383 8.26 -5.45 -4.36
CA ALA A 383 9.03 -4.20 -4.42
C ALA A 383 8.27 -3.04 -3.76
N LEU A 384 6.95 -2.96 -3.96
CA LEU A 384 6.09 -2.02 -3.25
C LEU A 384 6.03 -2.31 -1.74
N CYS A 385 5.98 -3.59 -1.35
CA CYS A 385 6.03 -3.98 0.06
C CYS A 385 7.29 -3.50 0.79
N ILE A 386 8.44 -3.45 0.11
CA ILE A 386 9.66 -2.89 0.68
C ILE A 386 9.51 -1.38 0.98
N LEU A 387 8.74 -0.64 0.19
CA LEU A 387 8.45 0.77 0.49
C LEU A 387 7.55 0.92 1.72
N PHE A 388 6.55 0.05 1.89
CA PHE A 388 5.73 0.02 3.11
C PHE A 388 6.56 -0.34 4.35
N ALA A 389 7.46 -1.33 4.23
CA ALA A 389 8.39 -1.69 5.31
C ALA A 389 9.30 -0.52 5.70
N GLN A 390 9.77 0.29 4.73
CA GLN A 390 10.53 1.50 5.04
C GLN A 390 9.71 2.54 5.82
N LEU A 391 8.43 2.73 5.51
CA LEU A 391 7.55 3.60 6.30
C LEU A 391 7.35 3.06 7.72
N GLY A 392 7.10 1.75 7.85
CA GLY A 392 7.00 1.08 9.15
C GLY A 392 8.25 1.26 10.02
N ALA A 393 9.44 1.10 9.41
CA ALA A 393 10.72 1.29 10.08
C ALA A 393 10.99 2.76 10.48
N ARG A 394 10.29 3.71 9.84
CA ARG A 394 10.27 5.13 10.23
C ARG A 394 9.21 5.46 11.29
N GLY A 395 8.56 4.46 11.88
CA GLY A 395 7.58 4.64 12.95
C GLY A 395 6.19 5.02 12.45
N VAL A 396 5.81 4.62 11.23
CA VAL A 396 4.47 4.85 10.67
C VAL A 396 3.60 3.61 10.77
N SER A 397 2.37 3.77 11.27
CA SER A 397 1.31 2.78 11.16
C SER A 397 0.59 2.97 9.83
N VAL A 398 0.76 2.04 8.88
CA VAL A 398 0.07 2.05 7.58
C VAL A 398 -1.09 1.07 7.62
N LEU A 399 -2.31 1.55 7.36
CA LEU A 399 -3.55 0.77 7.41
C LEU A 399 -4.21 0.69 6.03
N PHE A 400 -4.66 -0.52 5.68
CA PHE A 400 -5.36 -0.79 4.42
C PHE A 400 -6.65 -1.61 4.64
N PRO A 401 -7.69 -1.40 3.82
CA PRO A 401 -8.88 -2.22 3.82
C PRO A 401 -8.58 -3.63 3.34
N ALA A 402 -9.26 -4.63 3.92
CA ALA A 402 -9.12 -6.02 3.50
C ALA A 402 -9.83 -6.33 2.16
N GLY A 403 -10.75 -5.47 1.73
CA GLY A 403 -11.62 -5.68 0.57
C GLY A 403 -13.08 -5.93 0.97
N ASP A 404 -13.98 -5.93 -0.02
CA ASP A 404 -15.44 -5.94 0.20
C ASP A 404 -16.17 -7.13 -0.45
N ASP A 405 -15.42 -8.15 -0.84
CA ASP A 405 -15.90 -9.27 -1.63
C ASP A 405 -15.84 -10.61 -0.91
N GLY A 406 -15.73 -10.56 0.42
CA GLY A 406 -15.46 -11.73 1.22
C GLY A 406 -14.19 -12.43 0.76
N VAL A 407 -14.28 -13.73 0.46
CA VAL A 407 -13.18 -14.49 -0.16
C VAL A 407 -12.95 -14.22 -1.66
N GLY A 408 -13.73 -13.31 -2.26
CA GLY A 408 -13.60 -12.81 -3.63
C GLY A 408 -14.88 -12.89 -4.47
N LYS A 409 -14.89 -12.19 -5.62
CA LYS A 409 -15.90 -12.33 -6.69
C LYS A 409 -15.32 -13.02 -7.93
N ASN A 410 -16.07 -13.98 -8.47
CA ASN A 410 -15.76 -14.68 -9.74
C ASN A 410 -14.35 -15.28 -9.75
N CYS A 411 -13.99 -15.97 -8.67
CA CYS A 411 -12.63 -16.33 -8.29
C CYS A 411 -12.10 -17.53 -9.07
N LYS A 412 -12.20 -17.49 -10.39
CA LYS A 412 -11.65 -18.52 -11.28
C LYS A 412 -10.26 -18.10 -11.72
N ASP A 413 -9.27 -18.94 -11.46
CA ASP A 413 -7.93 -18.76 -12.00
C ASP A 413 -7.92 -18.94 -13.54
N GLU A 414 -6.74 -18.76 -14.16
CA GLU A 414 -6.55 -18.91 -15.60
C GLU A 414 -6.94 -20.31 -16.13
N SER A 415 -6.92 -21.34 -15.27
CA SER A 415 -7.34 -22.71 -15.60
C SER A 415 -8.85 -22.92 -15.42
N GLY A 416 -9.58 -21.91 -14.94
CA GLY A 416 -11.00 -21.98 -14.63
C GLY A 416 -11.32 -22.60 -13.27
N ILE A 417 -10.30 -22.92 -12.46
CA ILE A 417 -10.45 -23.51 -11.12
C ILE A 417 -10.79 -22.39 -10.14
N VAL A 418 -11.76 -22.66 -9.25
CA VAL A 418 -12.13 -21.70 -8.21
C VAL A 418 -11.03 -21.64 -7.15
N ARG A 419 -10.52 -20.44 -6.87
CA ARG A 419 -9.60 -20.11 -5.77
C ARG A 419 -10.00 -18.82 -5.11
N PHE A 420 -10.01 -18.79 -3.79
CA PHE A 420 -10.16 -17.57 -3.01
C PHE A 420 -9.04 -16.60 -3.34
N VAL A 421 -9.36 -15.31 -3.31
CA VAL A 421 -8.44 -14.26 -3.74
C VAL A 421 -8.42 -13.15 -2.70
N THR A 422 -7.21 -12.77 -2.29
CA THR A 422 -6.98 -11.62 -1.41
C THR A 422 -6.73 -10.36 -2.25
N GLU A 423 -6.87 -9.18 -1.64
CA GLU A 423 -6.52 -7.92 -2.28
C GLU A 423 -5.08 -7.50 -1.98
N PHE A 424 -4.48 -6.72 -2.87
CA PHE A 424 -3.22 -6.02 -2.72
C PHE A 424 -3.49 -4.50 -2.80
N PRO A 425 -2.88 -3.65 -1.94
CA PRO A 425 -1.80 -3.96 -0.99
C PRO A 425 -2.16 -4.74 0.28
N ALA A 426 -3.43 -5.03 0.57
CA ALA A 426 -3.85 -5.67 1.83
C ALA A 426 -3.09 -6.97 2.19
N SER A 427 -2.63 -7.75 1.21
CA SER A 427 -1.85 -8.96 1.43
C SER A 427 -0.38 -8.72 1.80
N CYS A 428 0.11 -7.48 1.68
CA CYS A 428 1.46 -7.12 2.06
C CYS A 428 1.70 -7.37 3.56
N PRO A 429 2.79 -8.05 3.95
CA PRO A 429 3.03 -8.41 5.35
C PRO A 429 3.58 -7.26 6.22
N TYR A 430 3.81 -6.07 5.65
CA TYR A 430 4.46 -4.93 6.30
C TYR A 430 3.52 -3.73 6.48
N LEU A 431 2.22 -3.99 6.52
CA LEU A 431 1.15 -3.05 6.83
C LEU A 431 0.06 -3.77 7.62
N THR A 432 -0.86 -3.02 8.22
CA THR A 432 -1.97 -3.57 9.01
C THR A 432 -3.26 -3.59 8.19
N THR A 433 -3.82 -4.77 7.97
CA THR A 433 -5.03 -4.96 7.18
C THR A 433 -6.27 -4.94 8.06
N VAL A 434 -7.26 -4.16 7.67
CA VAL A 434 -8.49 -3.90 8.43
C VAL A 434 -9.70 -4.53 7.73
N GLY A 435 -10.27 -5.55 8.36
CA GLY A 435 -11.52 -6.18 7.96
C GLY A 435 -12.77 -5.40 8.38
N GLY A 436 -13.91 -6.05 8.21
CA GLY A 436 -15.23 -5.48 8.45
C GLY A 436 -16.07 -6.27 9.47
N THR A 437 -16.65 -5.55 10.42
CA THR A 437 -17.70 -6.06 11.32
C THR A 437 -19.02 -5.33 11.10
N THR A 438 -20.09 -5.84 11.72
CA THR A 438 -21.39 -5.18 11.78
C THR A 438 -22.09 -5.50 13.10
N ASP A 439 -23.22 -4.84 13.33
CA ASP A 439 -24.00 -4.87 14.56
C ASP A 439 -23.18 -4.45 15.80
N TYR A 440 -23.76 -4.46 16.99
CA TYR A 440 -23.15 -3.84 18.19
C TYR A 440 -23.16 -4.72 19.43
N ASP A 441 -24.20 -5.54 19.58
CA ASP A 441 -24.41 -6.38 20.75
C ASP A 441 -25.19 -7.65 20.34
N PRO A 442 -24.49 -8.73 19.93
CA PRO A 442 -23.03 -8.80 19.72
C PRO A 442 -22.59 -8.05 18.44
N GLU A 443 -21.34 -7.59 18.42
CA GLU A 443 -20.63 -7.26 17.18
C GLU A 443 -20.23 -8.56 16.47
N VAL A 444 -20.47 -8.66 15.16
CA VAL A 444 -20.25 -9.87 14.36
C VAL A 444 -19.52 -9.56 13.06
N ALA A 445 -18.94 -10.56 12.41
CA ALA A 445 -18.28 -10.38 11.13
C ALA A 445 -19.25 -9.87 10.05
N ALA A 446 -18.84 -8.86 9.29
CA ALA A 446 -19.61 -8.38 8.15
C ALA A 446 -19.42 -9.34 6.96
N PRO A 447 -20.50 -9.75 6.26
CA PRO A 447 -20.39 -10.62 5.08
C PRO A 447 -19.50 -10.08 3.96
N LEU A 448 -19.33 -8.76 3.86
CA LEU A 448 -18.44 -8.15 2.87
C LEU A 448 -16.95 -8.26 3.22
N SER A 449 -16.59 -8.58 4.47
CA SER A 449 -15.22 -8.46 4.97
C SER A 449 -14.25 -9.29 4.14
N GLY A 450 -13.37 -8.61 3.40
CA GLY A 450 -12.28 -9.26 2.70
C GLY A 450 -11.39 -10.06 3.65
N GLY A 451 -10.97 -11.24 3.23
CA GLY A 451 -10.12 -12.08 4.06
C GLY A 451 -9.77 -13.40 3.38
N GLY A 452 -8.71 -14.04 3.88
CA GLY A 452 -8.16 -15.26 3.28
C GLY A 452 -6.66 -15.34 3.43
N PHE A 453 -6.00 -15.95 2.45
CA PHE A 453 -4.57 -16.21 2.47
C PHE A 453 -3.92 -15.81 1.14
N SER A 454 -2.79 -15.11 1.23
CA SER A 454 -2.04 -14.62 0.08
C SER A 454 -1.40 -15.77 -0.73
N ASP A 455 -1.38 -15.61 -2.05
CA ASP A 455 -0.63 -16.45 -2.99
C ASP A 455 0.76 -15.88 -3.32
N HIS A 456 1.02 -14.60 -2.97
CA HIS A 456 2.32 -13.94 -3.22
C HIS A 456 3.26 -13.96 -2.02
N PHE A 457 2.71 -13.79 -0.83
CA PHE A 457 3.47 -13.55 0.39
C PHE A 457 3.35 -14.75 1.32
N PRO A 458 4.48 -15.36 1.72
CA PRO A 458 4.46 -16.42 2.72
C PRO A 458 3.97 -15.86 4.06
N ARG A 459 3.46 -16.75 4.91
CA ARG A 459 3.06 -16.44 6.28
C ARG A 459 4.22 -15.81 7.06
N PRO A 460 4.10 -14.56 7.53
CA PRO A 460 5.12 -13.96 8.38
C PRO A 460 5.15 -14.63 9.77
N ALA A 461 6.32 -14.65 10.40
CA ALA A 461 6.53 -15.34 11.68
C ALA A 461 5.62 -14.81 12.80
N TYR A 462 5.32 -13.50 12.81
CA TYR A 462 4.47 -12.90 13.84
C TYR A 462 3.04 -13.45 13.85
N GLN A 463 2.50 -13.93 12.72
CA GLN A 463 1.13 -14.46 12.66
C GLN A 463 1.08 -15.99 12.76
N ASP A 464 2.23 -16.68 12.82
CA ASP A 464 2.29 -18.13 12.61
C ASP A 464 1.49 -18.91 13.66
N VAL A 465 1.61 -18.54 14.94
CA VAL A 465 0.87 -19.17 16.05
C VAL A 465 -0.64 -19.02 15.85
N ALA A 466 -1.09 -17.79 15.58
CA ALA A 466 -2.51 -17.46 15.44
C ALA A 466 -3.14 -18.16 14.22
N VAL A 467 -2.44 -18.14 13.09
CA VAL A 467 -2.90 -18.77 11.85
C VAL A 467 -2.87 -20.30 11.94
N THR A 468 -1.84 -20.89 12.56
CA THR A 468 -1.77 -22.35 12.74
C THR A 468 -2.95 -22.84 13.57
N ALA A 469 -3.27 -22.14 14.67
CA ALA A 469 -4.44 -22.47 15.49
C ALA A 469 -5.76 -22.39 14.71
N PHE A 470 -5.91 -21.40 13.82
CA PHE A 470 -7.05 -21.33 12.91
C PHE A 470 -7.09 -22.51 11.93
N LEU A 471 -5.97 -22.82 11.26
CA LEU A 471 -5.90 -23.89 10.26
C LEU A 471 -6.19 -25.27 10.87
N GLU A 472 -5.72 -25.53 12.09
CA GLU A 472 -6.06 -26.75 12.84
C GLU A 472 -7.56 -26.88 13.08
N ARG A 473 -8.24 -25.78 13.41
CA ARG A 473 -9.71 -25.74 13.58
C ARG A 473 -10.46 -25.85 12.24
N GLN A 474 -9.94 -25.21 11.20
CA GLN A 474 -10.53 -25.20 9.86
C GLN A 474 -10.51 -26.60 9.22
N GLY A 475 -9.48 -27.40 9.53
CA GLY A 475 -9.32 -28.75 9.01
C GLY A 475 -9.28 -28.76 7.48
N THR A 476 -10.12 -29.59 6.85
CA THR A 476 -10.16 -29.74 5.38
C THR A 476 -11.21 -28.86 4.70
N LYS A 477 -11.91 -27.98 5.43
CA LYS A 477 -12.93 -27.11 4.84
C LYS A 477 -12.24 -26.13 3.87
N HIS A 478 -12.75 -26.06 2.64
CA HIS A 478 -12.19 -25.26 1.54
C HIS A 478 -10.79 -25.70 1.08
N ALA A 479 -10.39 -26.95 1.34
CA ALA A 479 -9.12 -27.50 0.85
C ALA A 479 -8.97 -27.31 -0.66
N GLY A 480 -7.81 -26.80 -1.08
CA GLY A 480 -7.50 -26.50 -2.48
C GLY A 480 -8.02 -25.15 -3.00
N LEU A 481 -8.86 -24.44 -2.23
CA LEU A 481 -9.37 -23.12 -2.61
C LEU A 481 -8.47 -21.97 -2.14
N TYR A 482 -7.55 -22.19 -1.21
CA TYR A 482 -6.64 -21.15 -0.70
C TYR A 482 -5.25 -21.73 -0.42
N ASN A 483 -4.25 -20.85 -0.32
CA ASN A 483 -2.89 -21.21 0.08
C ASN A 483 -2.72 -21.18 1.61
N PRO A 484 -2.68 -22.32 2.32
CA PRO A 484 -2.55 -22.34 3.78
C PRO A 484 -1.19 -21.83 4.28
N GLU A 485 -0.18 -21.71 3.42
CA GLU A 485 1.16 -21.21 3.76
C GLU A 485 1.28 -19.68 3.59
N GLY A 486 0.23 -19.02 3.09
CA GLY A 486 0.23 -17.58 2.82
C GLY A 486 0.06 -16.69 4.04
N ARG A 487 0.41 -15.40 3.89
CA ARG A 487 -0.01 -14.32 4.80
C ARG A 487 -1.53 -14.35 4.95
N GLY A 488 -2.05 -14.34 6.17
CA GLY A 488 -3.48 -14.51 6.46
C GLY A 488 -4.08 -13.14 6.72
N LEU A 489 -5.23 -12.81 6.15
CA LEU A 489 -5.88 -11.49 6.26
C LEU A 489 -7.30 -11.63 6.82
N PRO A 490 -7.82 -10.62 7.53
CA PRO A 490 -7.15 -9.37 7.92
C PRO A 490 -6.32 -9.53 9.21
N ASP A 491 -5.70 -8.44 9.69
CA ASP A 491 -5.01 -8.43 10.99
C ASP A 491 -5.96 -8.06 12.13
N ILE A 492 -6.83 -7.08 11.90
CA ILE A 492 -7.85 -6.58 12.82
C ILE A 492 -9.09 -6.16 12.02
N ALA A 493 -10.16 -5.74 12.67
CA ALA A 493 -11.38 -5.28 12.01
C ALA A 493 -12.04 -4.09 12.72
N ALA A 494 -13.02 -3.50 12.05
CA ALA A 494 -13.98 -2.56 12.62
C ALA A 494 -15.27 -2.53 11.79
N GLN A 495 -16.32 -1.92 12.32
CA GLN A 495 -17.60 -1.69 11.64
C GLN A 495 -17.38 -1.26 10.20
N ALA A 496 -18.09 -1.92 9.28
CA ALA A 496 -17.98 -1.67 7.85
C ALA A 496 -19.34 -1.48 7.17
N LEU A 497 -20.47 -1.62 7.85
CA LEU A 497 -21.80 -1.47 7.24
C LEU A 497 -22.54 -0.24 7.77
N LYS A 498 -23.42 0.33 6.93
CA LYS A 498 -24.40 1.36 7.34
C LYS A 498 -23.77 2.67 7.84
N PHE A 499 -22.62 3.08 7.29
CA PHE A 499 -21.95 4.34 7.61
C PHE A 499 -22.70 5.50 7.00
N THR A 500 -23.00 6.50 7.80
CA THR A 500 -23.56 7.76 7.31
C THR A 500 -22.44 8.71 6.92
N THR A 501 -22.55 9.40 5.79
CA THR A 501 -21.56 10.36 5.25
C THR A 501 -22.23 11.48 4.46
N PHE A 502 -21.53 12.58 4.18
CA PHE A 502 -21.98 13.62 3.27
C PHE A 502 -21.13 13.66 2.00
N VAL A 503 -21.78 13.70 0.84
CA VAL A 503 -21.10 13.87 -0.46
C VAL A 503 -21.93 14.85 -1.29
N ARG A 504 -21.31 15.95 -1.74
CA ARG A 504 -22.00 17.01 -2.50
C ARG A 504 -23.19 17.59 -1.74
N ASN A 505 -23.00 17.82 -0.44
CA ASN A 505 -23.98 18.30 0.51
C ASN A 505 -25.18 17.36 0.74
N ILE A 506 -25.09 16.09 0.31
CA ILE A 506 -26.15 15.10 0.44
C ILE A 506 -25.73 14.00 1.42
N GLY A 507 -26.58 13.74 2.41
CA GLY A 507 -26.41 12.62 3.33
C GLY A 507 -26.62 11.28 2.63
N LEU A 508 -25.63 10.38 2.72
CA LEU A 508 -25.62 9.06 2.11
C LEU A 508 -25.32 7.97 3.14
N ILE A 509 -25.74 6.74 2.82
CA ILE A 509 -25.31 5.53 3.53
C ILE A 509 -24.35 4.76 2.63
N VAL A 510 -23.17 4.48 3.17
CA VAL A 510 -22.10 3.71 2.54
C VAL A 510 -21.70 2.52 3.40
N GLU A 511 -21.04 1.56 2.78
CA GLU A 511 -20.53 0.36 3.42
C GLU A 511 -19.26 -0.12 2.72
N GLY A 512 -18.44 -0.90 3.43
CA GLY A 512 -17.19 -1.46 2.95
C GLY A 512 -16.05 -1.26 3.96
N THR A 513 -14.97 -1.99 3.77
CA THR A 513 -13.76 -1.92 4.60
C THR A 513 -13.01 -0.58 4.45
N SER A 514 -13.35 0.22 3.43
CA SER A 514 -13.07 1.66 3.40
C SER A 514 -13.65 2.45 4.56
N CYS A 515 -14.70 1.95 5.22
CA CYS A 515 -15.28 2.62 6.38
C CYS A 515 -14.57 2.20 7.68
N SER A 516 -14.16 0.93 7.75
CA SER A 516 -13.46 0.38 8.92
C SER A 516 -12.04 0.90 9.03
N THR A 517 -11.30 0.99 7.92
CA THR A 517 -9.91 1.47 7.86
C THR A 517 -9.68 2.87 8.46
N PRO A 518 -10.38 3.94 8.03
CA PRO A 518 -10.24 5.28 8.62
C PRO A 518 -10.72 5.33 10.08
N THR A 519 -11.65 4.45 10.46
CA THR A 519 -12.09 4.33 11.86
C THR A 519 -10.99 3.77 12.75
N VAL A 520 -10.31 2.72 12.31
CA VAL A 520 -9.15 2.15 13.01
C VAL A 520 -7.98 3.13 12.97
N ALA A 521 -7.69 3.76 11.83
CA ALA A 521 -6.64 4.77 11.71
C ALA A 521 -6.87 5.93 12.69
N GLY A 522 -8.11 6.39 12.86
CA GLY A 522 -8.43 7.38 13.88
C GLY A 522 -8.12 6.89 15.30
N THR A 523 -8.49 5.65 15.63
CA THR A 523 -8.22 5.04 16.94
C THR A 523 -6.71 4.87 17.21
N ILE A 524 -5.95 4.40 16.22
CA ILE A 524 -4.48 4.27 16.29
C ILE A 524 -3.82 5.65 16.42
N SER A 525 -4.34 6.66 15.71
CA SER A 525 -3.84 8.03 15.84
C SER A 525 -4.04 8.59 17.25
N LEU A 526 -5.18 8.30 17.91
CA LEU A 526 -5.39 8.65 19.31
C LEU A 526 -4.39 7.92 20.24
N LEU A 527 -4.03 6.67 19.95
CA LEU A 527 -3.01 5.94 20.72
C LEU A 527 -1.62 6.55 20.52
N ASN A 528 -1.31 6.97 19.30
CA ASN A 528 -0.08 7.72 19.01
C ASN A 528 -0.04 9.06 19.74
N ASP A 529 -1.14 9.82 19.78
CA ASP A 529 -1.22 11.04 20.60
C ASP A 529 -0.96 10.75 22.07
N TYR A 530 -1.53 9.67 22.59
CA TYR A 530 -1.35 9.23 23.97
C TYR A 530 0.11 8.91 24.28
N LEU A 531 0.77 8.12 23.42
CA LEU A 531 2.18 7.79 23.57
C LEU A 531 3.07 9.04 23.49
N ILE A 532 2.86 9.89 22.49
CA ILE A 532 3.64 11.13 22.28
C ILE A 532 3.45 12.11 23.44
N THR A 533 2.26 12.17 24.02
CA THR A 533 1.96 12.97 25.23
C THR A 533 2.75 12.45 26.43
N ASN A 534 2.92 11.13 26.54
CA ASN A 534 3.68 10.48 27.61
C ASN A 534 5.18 10.31 27.28
N GLY A 535 5.69 10.99 26.26
CA GLY A 535 7.11 10.95 25.88
C GLY A 535 7.57 9.65 25.22
N SER A 536 6.63 8.81 24.77
CA SER A 536 6.89 7.58 24.03
C SER A 536 6.80 7.84 22.51
N PRO A 537 7.47 7.03 21.68
CA PRO A 537 7.37 7.14 20.23
C PRO A 537 6.00 6.63 19.77
N PRO A 538 5.57 6.97 18.55
CA PRO A 538 4.39 6.35 17.95
C PRO A 538 4.57 4.83 17.80
N LEU A 539 3.45 4.12 17.65
CA LEU A 539 3.37 2.67 17.55
C LEU A 539 4.15 2.09 16.37
N GLY A 540 4.25 2.83 15.25
CA GLY A 540 4.88 2.34 14.03
C GLY A 540 4.14 1.15 13.43
N PHE A 541 4.89 0.18 12.90
CA PHE A 541 4.29 -1.04 12.36
C PHE A 541 3.67 -1.91 13.47
N LEU A 542 2.34 -2.10 13.39
CA LEU A 542 1.53 -2.60 14.49
C LEU A 542 1.58 -4.13 14.66
N ASN A 543 1.75 -4.88 13.57
CA ASN A 543 1.42 -6.31 13.58
C ASN A 543 2.30 -7.12 14.54
N ILE A 544 3.57 -6.76 14.72
CA ILE A 544 4.43 -7.43 15.71
C ILE A 544 3.78 -7.40 17.08
N ARG A 545 3.30 -6.23 17.49
CA ARG A 545 2.68 -6.05 18.80
C ARG A 545 1.28 -6.65 18.87
N LEU A 546 0.46 -6.47 17.82
CA LEU A 546 -0.90 -6.99 17.77
C LEU A 546 -0.94 -8.50 17.97
N TYR A 547 -0.05 -9.25 17.32
CA TYR A 547 0.02 -10.71 17.45
C TYR A 547 0.81 -11.21 18.68
N ASP A 548 1.32 -10.29 19.53
CA ASP A 548 2.02 -10.62 20.78
C ASP A 548 1.18 -10.29 22.02
N ASP A 549 1.30 -9.08 22.59
CA ASP A 549 0.53 -8.65 23.77
C ASP A 549 -0.72 -7.83 23.40
N GLY A 550 -0.72 -7.24 22.20
CA GLY A 550 -1.75 -6.31 21.73
C GLY A 550 -3.12 -6.94 21.54
N PHE A 551 -3.20 -8.25 21.27
CA PHE A 551 -4.48 -8.96 21.10
C PHE A 551 -5.38 -8.85 22.35
N ALA A 552 -4.79 -8.71 23.56
CA ALA A 552 -5.55 -8.53 24.79
C ALA A 552 -6.30 -7.19 24.84
N GLY A 553 -5.91 -6.24 23.98
CA GLY A 553 -6.56 -4.95 23.77
C GLY A 553 -7.66 -4.96 22.71
N LEU A 554 -7.96 -6.12 22.13
CA LEU A 554 -8.97 -6.26 21.09
C LEU A 554 -10.22 -6.99 21.64
N ASN A 555 -11.34 -6.77 20.98
CA ASN A 555 -12.57 -7.53 21.21
C ASN A 555 -12.68 -8.61 20.14
N ASP A 556 -12.61 -9.87 20.57
CA ASP A 556 -12.68 -11.05 19.72
C ASP A 556 -14.08 -11.18 19.09
N ILE A 557 -14.12 -11.39 17.76
CA ILE A 557 -15.35 -11.51 16.99
C ILE A 557 -15.53 -12.97 16.60
N THR A 558 -16.46 -13.66 17.25
CA THR A 558 -16.51 -15.13 17.18
C THR A 558 -17.67 -15.67 16.34
N SER A 559 -18.31 -14.83 15.52
CA SER A 559 -19.47 -15.24 14.72
C SER A 559 -19.66 -14.40 13.46
N GLY A 560 -20.36 -14.97 12.48
CA GLY A 560 -20.46 -14.45 11.12
C GLY A 560 -19.46 -15.11 10.17
N SER A 561 -19.45 -14.68 8.91
CA SER A 561 -18.59 -15.25 7.85
C SER A 561 -18.36 -14.24 6.73
N ASN A 562 -17.44 -14.54 5.80
CA ASN A 562 -17.17 -13.75 4.60
C ASN A 562 -17.44 -14.51 3.28
N PRO A 563 -18.72 -14.77 2.93
CA PRO A 563 -19.06 -15.53 1.75
C PRO A 563 -18.55 -14.86 0.46
N GLY A 564 -18.21 -15.69 -0.53
CA GLY A 564 -17.62 -15.27 -1.79
C GLY A 564 -17.32 -16.48 -2.67
N CYS A 565 -17.01 -16.25 -3.95
CA CYS A 565 -16.67 -17.31 -4.91
C CYS A 565 -17.72 -18.43 -5.05
N GLY A 566 -18.99 -18.19 -4.69
CA GLY A 566 -20.03 -19.23 -4.66
C GLY A 566 -19.92 -20.19 -3.45
N THR A 567 -19.22 -19.79 -2.40
CA THR A 567 -19.02 -20.53 -1.16
C THR A 567 -19.44 -19.70 0.06
N ASP A 568 -19.57 -20.35 1.22
CA ASP A 568 -19.83 -19.67 2.49
C ASP A 568 -18.62 -18.91 3.05
N GLY A 569 -17.45 -18.99 2.39
CA GLY A 569 -16.21 -18.38 2.86
C GLY A 569 -15.73 -18.93 4.19
N PHE A 570 -14.88 -18.19 4.88
CA PHE A 570 -14.43 -18.52 6.21
C PHE A 570 -15.43 -18.03 7.27
N SER A 571 -15.40 -18.66 8.45
CA SER A 571 -16.23 -18.27 9.58
C SER A 571 -15.38 -17.57 10.61
N ALA A 572 -15.94 -16.54 11.24
CA ALA A 572 -15.32 -15.91 12.40
C ALA A 572 -15.42 -16.84 13.61
N VAL A 573 -14.33 -16.98 14.37
CA VAL A 573 -14.18 -18.00 15.42
C VAL A 573 -13.29 -17.48 16.54
N PRO A 574 -13.33 -18.03 17.77
CA PRO A 574 -12.48 -17.52 18.86
C PRO A 574 -10.98 -17.51 18.53
N GLY A 575 -10.33 -16.36 18.70
CA GLY A 575 -8.95 -16.10 18.29
C GLY A 575 -8.85 -15.44 16.92
N TRP A 576 -7.70 -15.58 16.26
CA TRP A 576 -7.55 -15.05 14.90
C TRP A 576 -8.38 -15.85 13.88
N ASP A 577 -9.03 -15.15 12.97
CA ASP A 577 -9.68 -15.74 11.81
C ASP A 577 -9.51 -14.90 10.53
N PRO A 578 -9.60 -15.51 9.32
CA PRO A 578 -9.47 -14.82 8.06
C PRO A 578 -10.76 -14.10 7.63
N VAL A 579 -11.45 -13.50 8.61
CA VAL A 579 -12.64 -12.67 8.41
C VAL A 579 -12.48 -11.34 9.14
N THR A 580 -12.09 -11.38 10.41
CA THR A 580 -11.98 -10.22 11.31
C THR A 580 -10.61 -10.11 11.99
N GLY A 581 -9.69 -11.02 11.68
CA GLY A 581 -8.35 -11.02 12.21
C GLY A 581 -8.37 -11.29 13.71
N LEU A 582 -7.64 -10.50 14.48
CA LEU A 582 -7.60 -10.57 15.94
C LEU A 582 -8.79 -9.85 16.62
N GLY A 583 -9.73 -9.27 15.84
CA GLY A 583 -10.91 -8.59 16.35
C GLY A 583 -10.88 -7.07 16.23
N THR A 584 -11.72 -6.37 17.02
CA THR A 584 -11.91 -4.91 16.94
C THR A 584 -11.19 -4.16 18.07
N PRO A 585 -10.66 -2.95 17.84
CA PRO A 585 -9.86 -2.25 18.84
C PRO A 585 -10.70 -1.76 20.03
N ASP A 586 -10.22 -2.02 21.25
CA ASP A 586 -10.67 -1.36 22.48
C ASP A 586 -9.58 -0.39 22.93
N PHE A 587 -9.81 0.90 22.72
CA PHE A 587 -8.81 1.94 22.98
C PHE A 587 -8.33 1.95 24.44
N GLU A 588 -9.22 1.79 25.42
CA GLU A 588 -8.86 1.83 26.83
C GLU A 588 -8.00 0.63 27.24
N LYS A 589 -8.29 -0.56 26.69
CA LYS A 589 -7.45 -1.74 26.93
C LYS A 589 -6.09 -1.58 26.24
N LEU A 590 -6.08 -1.13 24.97
CA LEU A 590 -4.84 -0.88 24.23
C LEU A 590 -3.98 0.18 24.93
N GLN A 591 -4.57 1.26 25.45
CA GLN A 591 -3.84 2.27 26.23
C GLN A 591 -3.05 1.66 27.39
N LYS A 592 -3.63 0.70 28.12
CA LYS A 592 -2.96 0.04 29.25
C LYS A 592 -1.81 -0.85 28.81
N ILE A 593 -1.93 -1.45 27.62
CA ILE A 593 -0.92 -2.32 27.03
C ILE A 593 0.25 -1.47 26.51
N VAL A 594 -0.04 -0.38 25.79
CA VAL A 594 1.00 0.34 25.04
C VAL A 594 1.98 1.15 25.90
N ILE A 595 1.69 1.36 27.17
CA ILE A 595 2.58 2.04 28.12
C ILE A 595 3.77 1.12 28.43
N PRO A 596 5.03 1.58 28.27
CA PRO A 596 6.18 0.83 28.74
C PRO A 596 6.11 0.62 30.26
N GLU A 597 6.42 -0.58 30.75
CA GLU A 597 6.64 -0.79 32.18
C GLU A 597 7.77 0.15 32.64
N LYS A 598 7.48 0.96 33.67
CA LYS A 598 8.39 2.00 34.19
C LYS A 598 9.59 1.44 34.94
#